data_AF-A0A6L7JG15-F1
#
_entry.id   AF-A0A6L7JG15-F1
#
_cell.length_a   1.000
_cell.length_b   1.000
_cell.length_c   1.000
_cell.angle_alpha   90.00
_cell.angle_beta   90.00
_cell.angle_gamma   90.00
#
_symmetry.space_group_name_H-M   'P 1'
#
loop_
_entity.id
_entity.type
_entity.pdbx_description
1 polymer ?
#
loop_
_entity_poly.entity_id
_entity_poly.type
_entity_poly.pdbx_seq_one_letter_code
_entity_poly.pdbx_strand_id
1 'polypeptide(L)' 'MNQGPKITAVEITSFEFHLNQMGRDHNGFNLVFEPGGKLRQEGSILQ' A
#
# COMPACT_ATOMS: atom_id res chain seq x y z
N MET A 1 -15.91 -23.38 31.19
CA MET A 1 -15.88 -23.13 29.73
C MET A 1 -15.37 -21.72 29.50
N ASN A 2 -14.31 -21.53 28.73
CA ASN A 2 -13.65 -20.23 28.57
C ASN A 2 -14.37 -19.41 27.48
N GLN A 3 -15.18 -18.42 27.86
CA GLN A 3 -15.91 -17.54 26.93
C GLN A 3 -15.05 -16.33 26.52
N GLY A 4 -13.89 -16.61 25.92
CA GLY A 4 -13.05 -15.57 25.35
C GLY A 4 -13.71 -14.89 24.14
N PRO A 5 -13.34 -13.64 23.82
CA PRO A 5 -13.85 -12.95 22.64
C PRO A 5 -13.56 -13.77 21.38
N LYS A 6 -14.56 -13.82 20.48
CA LYS A 6 -14.45 -14.48 19.18
C LYS A 6 -14.39 -13.42 18.10
N ILE A 7 -13.43 -13.54 17.19
CA ILE A 7 -13.38 -12.73 15.97
C ILE A 7 -14.63 -13.05 15.15
N THR A 8 -15.35 -12.02 14.72
CA THR A 8 -16.60 -12.16 13.97
C THR A 8 -16.46 -11.80 12.49
N ALA A 9 -15.47 -10.99 12.13
CA ALA A 9 -15.14 -10.61 10.77
C ALA A 9 -13.67 -10.20 10.66
N VAL A 10 -13.15 -10.22 9.44
CA VAL A 10 -11.85 -9.66 9.05
C VAL A 10 -12.05 -8.97 7.71
N GLU A 11 -11.65 -7.71 7.61
CA GLU A 11 -11.81 -6.91 6.40
C GLU A 11 -10.45 -6.42 5.88
N ILE A 12 -10.31 -6.39 4.55
CA ILE A 12 -9.13 -5.84 3.88
C ILE A 12 -9.59 -4.74 2.94
N THR A 13 -9.17 -3.51 3.23
CA THR A 13 -9.36 -2.38 2.33
C THR A 13 -8.09 -2.16 1.53
N SER A 14 -8.13 -2.41 0.22
CA SER A 14 -7.01 -2.20 -0.70
C SER A 14 -7.14 -0.87 -1.45
N PHE A 15 -6.00 -0.24 -1.72
CA PHE A 15 -5.92 1.01 -2.46
C PHE A 15 -4.78 0.99 -3.48
N GLU A 16 -4.99 1.73 -4.56
CA GLU A 16 -4.03 1.86 -5.65
C GLU A 16 -3.94 3.32 -6.07
N PHE A 17 -2.70 3.80 -6.25
CA PHE A 17 -2.42 5.16 -6.69
C PHE A 17 -1.41 5.15 -7.84
N HIS A 18 -1.57 6.09 -8.76
CA HIS A 18 -0.63 6.35 -9.82
C HIS A 18 -0.02 7.74 -9.65
N LEU A 19 1.31 7.80 -9.57
CA LEU A 19 2.07 9.03 -9.48
C LEU A 19 2.79 9.27 -10.81
N ASN A 20 2.39 10.34 -11.49
CA ASN A 20 3.04 10.77 -12.73
C ASN A 20 4.33 11.54 -12.40
N GLN A 21 5.31 11.44 -13.31
CA GLN A 21 6.62 12.09 -13.17
C GLN A 21 7.39 11.64 -11.93
N MET A 22 7.13 10.41 -11.46
CA MET A 22 7.75 9.84 -10.27
C MET A 22 8.32 8.46 -10.59
N GLY A 23 9.41 8.14 -9.91
CA GLY A 23 10.08 6.85 -9.94
C GLY A 23 10.64 6.49 -8.56
N ARG A 24 11.54 5.51 -8.54
CA ARG A 24 12.30 5.15 -7.33
C ARG A 24 13.77 5.50 -7.53
N ASP A 25 14.44 5.84 -6.43
CA ASP A 25 15.89 6.00 -6.45
C ASP A 25 16.59 4.70 -6.85
N HIS A 26 17.91 4.77 -7.08
CA HIS A 26 18.70 3.60 -7.49
C HIS A 26 18.54 2.40 -6.53
N ASN A 27 18.32 2.67 -5.25
CA ASN A 27 18.15 1.65 -4.22
C ASN A 27 16.71 1.13 -4.11
N GLY A 28 15.74 1.73 -4.80
CA GLY A 28 14.34 1.29 -4.83
C GLY A 28 13.48 1.73 -3.65
N PHE A 29 13.97 2.60 -2.77
CA PHE A 29 13.28 2.96 -1.53
C PHE A 29 12.61 4.32 -1.62
N ASN A 30 13.38 5.33 -2.02
CA ASN A 30 12.88 6.70 -2.00
C ASN A 30 12.12 7.00 -3.27
N LEU A 31 11.01 7.72 -3.12
CA LEU A 31 10.31 8.32 -4.23
C LEU A 31 11.10 9.53 -4.72
N VAL A 32 11.44 9.52 -6.00
CA VAL A 32 12.17 10.63 -6.64
C VAL A 32 11.42 11.11 -7.86
N PHE A 33 11.59 12.39 -8.17
CA PHE A 33 11.08 12.94 -9.41
C PHE A 33 11.85 12.33 -10.60
N GLU A 34 11.11 11.78 -11.55
CA GLU A 34 11.66 11.16 -12.75
C GLU A 34 10.82 11.61 -13.96
N PRO A 35 11.36 12.48 -14.84
CA PRO A 35 10.65 12.93 -16.03
C PRO A 35 10.18 11.77 -16.91
N GLY A 36 8.89 11.72 -17.21
CA GLY A 36 8.26 10.64 -17.96
C GLY A 36 7.97 9.38 -17.14
N GLY A 37 8.45 9.31 -15.89
CA GLY A 37 8.19 8.21 -14.97
C GLY A 37 6.71 8.08 -14.62
N LYS A 38 6.26 6.85 -14.40
CA LYS A 38 4.93 6.52 -13.90
C LYS A 38 5.07 5.46 -12.83
N LEU A 39 4.82 5.84 -11.58
CA LEU A 39 4.88 4.91 -10.47
C LEU A 39 3.48 4.47 -10.07
N ARG A 40 3.27 3.15 -10.04
CA ARG A 40 2.09 2.51 -9.47
C ARG A 40 2.40 2.08 -8.05
N GLN A 41 1.57 2.49 -7.09
CA GLN A 41 1.71 2.13 -5.69
C GLN A 41 0.42 1.49 -5.19
N GLU A 42 0.56 0.39 -4.48
CA GLU A 42 -0.53 -0.36 -3.89
C GLU A 42 -0.32 -0.45 -2.37
N GLY A 43 -1.41 -0.58 -1.63
CA GLY A 43 -1.37 -0.91 -0.21
C GLY A 43 -2.71 -1.36 0.30
N SER A 44 -2.72 -1.84 1.54
CA SER A 44 -3.94 -2.37 2.17
C SER A 44 -3.95 -2.14 3.66
N ILE A 45 -5.14 -1.93 4.23
CA ILE A 45 -5.39 -1.88 5.67
C ILE A 45 -6.17 -3.14 6.05
N LEU A 46 -5.69 -3.86 7.06
CA LEU A 46 -6.38 -4.98 7.71
C LEU A 46 -7.17 -4.43 8.92
N GLN A 47 -8.45 -4.78 9.01
CA GLN A 47 -9.36 -4.33 10.07
C GLN A 47 -10.12 -5.49 10.70
#